data_AF-A0A0M3BFA1-F1
#
_entry.id   AF-A0A0M3BFA1-F1
#
_cell.length_a   1.000
_cell.length_b   1.000
_cell.length_c   1.000
_cell.angle_alpha   90.00
_cell.angle_beta   90.00
_cell.angle_gamma   90.00
#
_symmetry.space_group_name_H-M   'P 1'
#
loop_
_entity.id
_entity.type
_entity.pdbx_description
1 polymer ?
#
loop_
_entity_poly.entity_id
_entity_poly.type
_entity_poly.pdbx_seq_one_letter_code
_entity_poly.pdbx_strand_id
1 'polypeptide(L)' 'MTKLKLSVIPDDRPVKVTVELPATVFRDLQAYAAILAATAGEAEPPQPAKLIAPMLQRFMATDKGFKTARNRLP' A
#
# COMPACT_ATOMS: atom_id res chain seq x y z
N MET A 1 20.25 35.25 3.23
CA MET A 1 19.30 34.55 4.12
C MET A 1 18.80 33.30 3.41
N THR A 2 19.19 32.13 3.89
CA THR A 2 18.88 30.82 3.28
C THR A 2 17.46 30.40 3.64
N LYS A 3 16.52 30.58 2.70
CA LYS A 3 15.16 30.06 2.82
C LYS A 3 15.21 28.54 2.65
N LEU A 4 15.05 27.80 3.74
CA LEU A 4 14.93 26.35 3.71
C LEU A 4 13.75 25.97 2.80
N LYS A 5 14.00 25.06 1.84
CA LYS A 5 12.98 24.55 0.89
C LYS A 5 11.94 23.63 1.55
N LEU A 6 12.12 23.31 2.82
CA LEU A 6 11.22 22.47 3.60
C LEU A 6 10.27 23.38 4.40
N SER A 7 9.31 23.98 3.70
CA SER A 7 8.33 24.90 4.30
C SER A 7 7.15 24.18 4.98
N VAL A 8 6.93 22.90 4.67
CA VAL A 8 5.82 22.10 5.20
C VAL A 8 6.30 20.67 5.39
N ILE A 9 6.19 20.15 6.61
CA ILE A 9 6.35 18.72 6.89
C ILE A 9 5.08 18.04 6.36
N PRO A 10 5.18 17.01 5.49
CA PRO A 10 4.02 16.26 5.03
C PRO A 10 3.24 15.74 6.24
N ASP A 11 1.93 15.97 6.23
CA ASP A 11 1.02 15.40 7.22
C ASP A 11 0.86 13.90 6.95
N ASP A 12 1.76 13.10 7.50
CA ASP A 12 1.82 11.64 7.33
C ASP A 12 0.85 10.90 8.27
N ARG A 13 -0.25 11.55 8.69
CA ARG A 13 -1.20 10.96 9.63
C ARG A 13 -1.84 9.69 9.03
N PRO A 14 -1.63 8.51 9.63
CA PRO A 14 -2.20 7.28 9.11
C PRO A 14 -3.72 7.31 9.28
N VAL A 15 -4.44 7.03 8.20
CA VAL A 15 -5.90 6.89 8.22
C VAL A 15 -6.26 5.43 8.43
N LYS A 16 -6.98 5.12 9.51
CA LYS A 16 -7.49 3.76 9.75
C LYS A 16 -8.75 3.53 8.94
N VAL A 17 -8.72 2.54 8.05
CA VAL A 17 -9.88 2.09 7.28
C VAL A 17 -10.21 0.66 7.69
N THR A 18 -11.48 0.40 8.00
CA THR A 18 -12.00 -0.95 8.23
C THR A 18 -12.62 -1.45 6.92
N VAL A 19 -12.18 -2.61 6.43
CA VAL A 19 -12.66 -3.19 5.17
C VAL A 19 -13.07 -4.64 5.39
N GLU A 20 -14.14 -5.06 4.73
CA GLU A 20 -14.53 -6.46 4.62
C GLU A 20 -13.99 -7.03 3.30
N LEU A 21 -13.37 -8.20 3.37
CA LEU A 21 -12.80 -8.88 2.21
C LEU A 21 -13.49 -10.23 2.01
N PRO A 22 -13.73 -10.65 0.75
CA PRO A 22 -14.15 -12.02 0.48
C PRO A 22 -13.15 -13.02 1.08
N ALA A 23 -13.67 -14.13 1.61
CA ALA A 23 -12.85 -15.16 2.24
C ALA A 23 -11.76 -15.72 1.32
N THR A 24 -12.04 -15.80 0.01
CA THR A 24 -11.08 -16.22 -1.02
C THR A 24 -9.90 -15.26 -1.09
N VAL A 25 -10.15 -13.95 -1.14
CA VAL A 25 -9.11 -12.91 -1.16
C VAL A 25 -8.25 -12.97 0.10
N PHE A 26 -8.85 -13.18 1.27
CA PHE A 26 -8.09 -13.31 2.51
C PHE A 26 -7.19 -14.56 2.53
N ARG A 27 -7.63 -15.68 1.93
CA ARG A 27 -6.80 -16.88 1.76
C ARG A 27 -5.64 -16.61 0.82
N ASP A 28 -5.87 -15.93 -0.29
CA ASP A 28 -4.82 -15.59 -1.25
C ASP A 28 -3.78 -14.64 -0.64
N LEU A 29 -4.21 -13.68 0.19
CA LEU A 29 -3.30 -12.79 0.93
C LEU A 29 -2.42 -13.55 1.93
N GLN A 30 -2.96 -14.57 2.61
CA GLN A 30 -2.16 -15.43 3.50
C GLN A 30 -1.12 -16.22 2.71
N ALA A 31 -1.51 -16.81 1.59
CA ALA A 31 -0.58 -17.53 0.71
C ALA A 31 0.51 -16.59 0.18
N TYR A 32 0.14 -15.38 -0.23
CA TYR A 32 1.08 -14.36 -0.70
C TYR A 32 2.09 -13.98 0.39
N ALA A 33 1.63 -13.76 1.63
CA ALA A 33 2.50 -13.46 2.76
C ALA A 33 3.51 -14.59 3.01
N ALA A 34 3.07 -15.84 2.96
CA ALA A 34 3.92 -17.00 3.18
C ALA A 34 5.00 -17.12 2.09
N ILE A 35 4.62 -16.95 0.83
CA ILE A 35 5.56 -16.94 -0.30
C ILE A 35 6.55 -15.78 -0.16
N LEU A 36 6.07 -14.59 0.21
CA LEU A 36 6.93 -13.42 0.37
C LEU A 36 8.02 -13.66 1.44
N ALA A 37 7.65 -14.14 2.62
CA ALA A 37 8.62 -14.45 3.67
C ALA A 37 9.61 -15.54 3.25
N ALA A 38 9.12 -16.60 2.61
CA ALA A 38 9.98 -17.66 2.08
C ALA A 38 10.99 -17.12 1.04
N THR A 39 10.58 -16.20 0.17
CA THR A 39 11.47 -15.58 -0.83
C THR A 39 12.46 -14.59 -0.23
N ALA A 40 12.08 -13.91 0.86
CA ALA A 40 12.93 -12.95 1.56
C ALA A 40 13.88 -13.62 2.58
N GLY A 41 13.69 -14.91 2.87
CA GLY A 41 14.41 -15.60 3.95
C GLY A 41 13.95 -15.20 5.35
N GLU A 42 12.75 -14.66 5.47
CA GLU A 42 12.15 -14.28 6.76
C GLU A 42 11.53 -15.50 7.44
N ALA A 43 11.70 -15.60 8.76
CA ALA A 43 11.21 -16.74 9.54
C ALA A 43 9.68 -16.77 9.65
N GLU A 44 9.02 -15.61 9.60
CA GLU A 44 7.58 -15.50 9.76
C GLU A 44 6.94 -14.66 8.64
N PRO A 45 5.80 -15.12 8.09
CA PRO A 45 5.01 -14.33 7.14
C PRO A 45 4.51 -13.02 7.76
N PRO A 46 4.52 -11.89 7.00
CA PRO A 46 3.87 -10.68 7.45
C PRO A 46 2.36 -10.91 7.59
N GLN A 47 1.71 -10.16 8.49
CA GLN A 47 0.25 -10.18 8.61
C GLN A 47 -0.40 -9.82 7.26
N PRO A 48 -1.42 -10.57 6.79
CA PRO A 48 -2.10 -10.30 5.52
C PRO A 48 -2.57 -8.85 5.36
N ALA A 49 -3.05 -8.23 6.45
CA ALA A 49 -3.49 -6.84 6.45
C ALA A 49 -2.37 -5.83 6.13
N LYS A 50 -1.11 -6.14 6.49
CA LYS A 50 0.05 -5.28 6.19
C LYS A 50 0.40 -5.27 4.70
N LEU A 51 -0.09 -6.24 3.93
CA LEU A 51 0.10 -6.29 2.47
C LEU A 51 -0.88 -5.37 1.73
N ILE A 52 -2.05 -5.09 2.31
CA ILE A 52 -3.13 -4.36 1.62
C ILE A 52 -2.67 -2.97 1.18
N ALA A 53 -2.12 -2.18 2.10
CA ALA A 53 -1.65 -0.83 1.80
C ALA A 53 -0.57 -0.78 0.70
N PRO A 54 0.57 -1.51 0.80
CA PRO A 54 1.59 -1.47 -0.25
C PRO A 54 1.11 -2.06 -1.58
N MET A 55 0.25 -3.09 -1.58
CA MET A 55 -0.33 -3.62 -2.82
C MET A 55 -1.26 -2.61 -3.50
N LEU A 56 -2.14 -1.93 -2.76
CA LEU A 56 -3.00 -0.88 -3.29
C LEU A 56 -2.19 0.32 -3.80
N GLN A 57 -1.17 0.74 -3.04
CA GLN A 57 -0.26 1.80 -3.47
C GLN A 57 0.42 1.44 -4.78
N ARG A 58 0.95 0.21 -4.89
CA ARG A 58 1.60 -0.26 -6.14
C ARG A 58 0.60 -0.34 -7.29
N PHE A 59 -0.61 -0.81 -7.05
CA PHE A 59 -1.68 -0.85 -8.05
C PHE A 59 -2.00 0.55 -8.58
N MET A 60 -2.32 1.51 -7.71
CA MET A 60 -2.58 2.91 -8.09
C MET A 60 -1.36 3.57 -8.75
N ALA A 61 -0.15 3.25 -8.30
CA ALA A 61 1.09 3.77 -8.86
C ALA A 61 1.46 3.15 -10.20
N THR A 62 0.82 2.07 -10.66
CA THR A 62 1.12 1.43 -11.95
C THR A 62 -0.03 1.56 -12.95
N ASP A 63 -1.25 1.80 -12.48
CA ASP A 63 -2.41 2.07 -13.34
C ASP A 63 -2.30 3.44 -14.02
N LYS A 64 -2.01 3.44 -15.33
CA LYS A 64 -1.94 4.65 -16.16
C LYS A 64 -3.30 5.33 -16.34
N GLY A 65 -4.38 4.55 -16.42
CA GLY A 65 -5.73 5.07 -16.56
C GLY A 65 -6.14 5.85 -15.32
N PHE A 66 -5.91 5.27 -14.15
CA PHE A 66 -6.08 5.94 -12.86
C PHE A 66 -5.26 7.22 -12.77
N LYS A 67 -3.95 7.19 -13.07
CA LYS A 67 -3.09 8.38 -13.03
C LYS A 67 -3.60 9.51 -13.92
N THR A 68 -4.01 9.17 -15.14
CA THR A 68 -4.50 10.14 -16.11
C THR A 68 -5.82 10.74 -15.66
N ALA A 69 -6.75 9.92 -15.18
CA ALA A 69 -8.05 10.37 -14.69
C ALA A 69 -7.89 11.25 -13.43
N ARG A 70 -7.07 10.83 -12.46
CA ARG A 70 -6.83 11.57 -11.21
C ARG A 70 -6.30 12.99 -11.47
N ASN A 71 -5.43 13.17 -12.45
CA ASN A 71 -4.90 14.48 -12.81
C ASN A 71 -5.92 15.38 -13.54
N ARG A 72 -7.03 14.81 -14.02
CA ARG A 72 -8.12 15.52 -14.71
C ARG A 72 -9.33 15.79 -13.81
N LEU A 73 -9.39 15.16 -12.64
CA LEU A 73 -10.40 15.45 -11.65
C LEU A 73 -10.11 16.84 -11.05
N PRO A 74 -11.13 17.71 -10.91
CA PRO A 74 -10.98 19.06 -10.38
C PRO A 74 -10.53 19.07 -8.91
#